data_AF-A0A925IHK0-F1
#
_entry.id   AF-A0A925IHK0-F1
#
_cell.length_a   1.000
_cell.length_b   1.000
_cell.length_c   1.000
_cell.angle_alpha   90.00
_cell.angle_beta   90.00
_cell.angle_gamma   90.00
#
_symmetry.space_group_name_H-M   'P 1'
#
loop_
_entity.id
_entity.type
_entity.pdbx_description
1 polymer ?
#
loop_
_entity_poly.entity_id
_entity_poly.type
_entity_poly.pdbx_seq_one_letter_code
_entity_poly.pdbx_strand_id
1 'polypeptide(L)'
;MIKRFLNFLGPAQAQNLFFLLAITGTISLVLNAVEGEWVRPVQTLLFITFLTGTVFIFGSRLDPFARGRWIGALLPAFGVILLAGFFFPSRLGLAMGAAFGWIIAALFLFKPRSPMEYQNAVKHLRKNNYAEAVKSMDLLIKQEPTKANHYRFRAEILRLWGKL
;
A
#
# COMPACT_ATOMS: atom_id res chain seq x y z
N MET A 1 16.34 2.73 10.50
CA MET A 1 14.93 2.59 10.05
C MET A 1 14.45 3.78 9.23
N ILE A 2 14.69 5.03 9.67
CA ILE A 2 14.30 6.27 8.95
C ILE A 2 14.80 6.32 7.50
N LYS A 3 16.06 5.95 7.22
CA LYS A 3 16.58 5.90 5.83
C LYS A 3 15.78 4.97 4.91
N ARG A 4 15.31 3.81 5.40
CA ARG A 4 14.48 2.88 4.61
C ARG A 4 13.11 3.47 4.31
N PHE A 5 12.53 4.16 5.29
CA PHE A 5 11.27 4.89 5.15
C PHE A 5 11.36 5.99 4.11
N LEU A 6 12.40 6.83 4.19
CA LEU A 6 12.66 7.90 3.22
C LEU A 6 12.94 7.34 1.82
N ASN A 7 13.63 6.21 1.71
CA ASN A 7 13.85 5.56 0.42
C ASN A 7 12.54 5.03 -0.19
N PHE A 8 11.65 4.46 0.63
CA PHE A 8 10.34 3.97 0.18
C PHE A 8 9.42 5.11 -0.30
N LEU A 9 9.28 6.16 0.52
CA LEU A 9 8.48 7.34 0.20
C LEU A 9 9.12 8.25 -0.83
N GLY A 10 10.44 8.17 -1.02
CA GLY A 10 11.21 9.09 -1.83
C GLY A 10 11.13 10.56 -1.36
N PRO A 11 11.97 11.42 -1.95
CA PRO A 11 12.20 12.77 -1.43
C PRO A 11 10.95 13.66 -1.47
N ALA A 12 10.25 13.70 -2.61
CA ALA A 12 9.07 14.56 -2.77
C ALA A 12 7.92 14.19 -1.82
N GLN A 13 7.60 12.90 -1.66
CA GLN A 13 6.48 12.50 -0.80
C GLN A 13 6.85 12.55 0.68
N ALA A 14 8.12 12.35 1.03
CA ALA A 14 8.59 12.60 2.39
C ALA A 14 8.46 14.10 2.77
N GLN A 15 8.78 15.01 1.85
CA GLN A 15 8.53 16.44 2.03
C GLN A 15 7.04 16.75 2.15
N ASN A 16 6.20 16.19 1.28
CA ASN A 16 4.74 16.38 1.37
C ASN A 16 4.19 15.91 2.73
N LEU A 17 4.64 14.75 3.23
CA LEU A 17 4.24 14.24 4.54
C LEU A 17 4.70 15.18 5.66
N PHE A 18 5.93 15.68 5.56
CA PHE A 18 6.47 16.65 6.52
C PHE A 18 5.66 17.95 6.54
N PHE A 19 5.38 18.54 5.37
CA PHE A 19 4.57 19.76 5.28
C PHE A 19 3.15 19.53 5.76
N LEU A 20 2.55 18.39 5.42
CA LEU A 20 1.22 18.03 5.91
C LEU A 20 1.19 17.99 7.45
N LEU A 21 2.17 17.32 8.08
CA LEU A 21 2.29 17.27 9.55
C LEU A 21 2.57 18.66 10.14
N ALA A 22 3.53 19.39 9.57
CA ALA A 22 3.95 20.69 10.09
C ALA A 22 2.81 21.71 10.04
N ILE A 23 2.07 21.78 8.92
CA ILE A 23 0.95 22.71 8.76
C ILE A 23 -0.20 22.32 9.69
N THR A 24 -0.68 21.07 9.61
CA THR A 24 -1.83 20.63 10.42
C THR A 24 -1.53 20.66 11.91
N GLY A 25 -0.33 20.24 12.32
CA GLY A 25 0.13 20.27 13.70
C GLY A 25 0.33 21.67 14.24
N THR A 26 0.96 22.57 13.47
CA THR A 26 1.18 23.96 13.92
C THR A 26 -0.14 24.70 14.07
N ILE A 27 -1.05 24.59 13.10
CA ILE A 27 -2.38 25.21 13.21
C ILE A 27 -3.13 24.63 14.42
N SER A 28 -3.09 23.30 14.61
CA SER A 28 -3.72 22.66 15.76
C SER A 28 -3.15 23.14 17.10
N LEU A 29 -1.83 23.35 17.18
CA LEU A 29 -1.16 23.89 18.37
C LEU A 29 -1.56 25.35 18.64
N VAL A 30 -1.59 26.20 17.62
CA VAL A 30 -2.03 27.60 17.76
C VAL A 30 -3.48 27.67 18.23
N LEU A 31 -4.33 26.79 17.71
CA LEU A 31 -5.74 26.71 18.11
C LEU A 31 -5.94 26.38 19.60
N ASN A 32 -4.97 25.75 20.28
CA ASN A 32 -5.07 25.53 21.73
C ASN A 32 -4.98 26.83 22.55
N ALA A 33 -4.42 27.90 21.98
CA ALA A 33 -4.37 29.21 22.63
C ALA A 33 -5.60 30.09 22.34
N VAL A 34 -6.56 29.59 21.53
CA VAL A 34 -7.76 30.31 21.14
C VAL A 34 -8.96 29.69 21.85
N GLU A 35 -9.79 30.52 22.47
CA GLU A 35 -11.05 30.09 23.07
C GLU A 35 -12.20 30.24 22.07
N GLY A 36 -13.02 29.19 21.92
CA GLY A 36 -14.20 29.22 21.05
C GLY A 36 -14.73 27.84 20.72
N GLU A 37 -16.05 27.69 20.63
CA GLU A 37 -16.69 26.39 20.35
C GLU A 37 -16.32 25.81 18.98
N TRP A 38 -15.95 26.68 18.02
CA TRP A 38 -15.52 26.31 16.66
C TRP A 38 -14.13 25.68 16.62
N VAL A 39 -13.31 25.84 17.67
CA VAL A 39 -11.94 25.32 17.73
C VAL A 39 -11.92 23.80 17.64
N ARG A 40 -12.80 23.12 18.38
CA ARG A 40 -12.89 21.65 18.38
C ARG A 40 -13.24 21.08 17.00
N PRO A 41 -14.29 21.56 16.29
CA PRO A 41 -14.56 21.16 14.91
C PRO A 41 -13.36 21.38 13.97
N VAL A 42 -12.68 22.52 14.04
CA VAL A 42 -11.53 22.82 13.16
C VAL A 42 -10.35 21.89 13.46
N GLN A 43 -10.03 21.65 14.73
CA GLN A 43 -8.98 20.68 15.11
C GLN A 43 -9.31 19.26 14.63
N THR A 44 -10.59 18.86 14.69
CA THR A 44 -11.07 17.58 14.16
C THR A 44 -10.88 17.50 12.64
N LEU A 45 -11.23 18.57 11.91
CA LEU A 45 -11.01 18.67 10.47
C LEU A 45 -9.54 18.60 10.08
N LEU A 46 -8.65 19.28 10.82
CA LEU A 46 -7.20 19.22 10.61
C LEU A 46 -6.67 17.81 10.80
N PHE A 47 -7.14 17.10 11.83
CA PHE A 47 -6.76 15.72 12.09
C PHE A 47 -7.22 14.77 10.97
N ILE A 48 -8.48 14.89 10.54
CA ILE A 48 -9.02 14.10 9.42
C ILE A 48 -8.24 14.38 8.13
N THR A 49 -7.92 15.65 7.86
CA THR A 49 -7.09 16.07 6.71
C THR A 49 -5.70 15.44 6.77
N PHE A 50 -5.05 15.48 7.94
CA PHE A 50 -3.75 14.86 8.15
C PHE A 50 -3.79 13.34 7.91
N LEU A 51 -4.76 12.63 8.48
CA LEU A 51 -4.90 11.19 8.30
C LEU A 51 -5.15 10.84 6.83
N THR A 52 -6.08 11.53 6.18
CA THR A 52 -6.44 11.28 4.79
C THR A 52 -5.27 11.56 3.85
N GLY A 53 -4.58 12.69 4.04
CA GLY A 53 -3.39 13.03 3.27
C GLY A 53 -2.26 12.02 3.49
N THR A 54 -2.07 11.55 4.72
CA THR A 54 -1.08 10.50 5.03
C THR A 54 -1.41 9.21 4.27
N VAL A 55 -2.66 8.71 4.36
CA VAL A 55 -3.07 7.50 3.63
C VAL A 55 -2.88 7.66 2.13
N PHE A 56 -3.21 8.82 1.56
CA PHE A 56 -3.03 9.10 0.15
C PHE A 56 -1.54 9.10 -0.26
N ILE A 57 -0.68 9.77 0.50
CA ILE A 57 0.75 9.84 0.24
C ILE A 57 1.38 8.44 0.25
N PHE A 58 1.08 7.62 1.26
CA PHE A 58 1.57 6.24 1.31
C PHE A 58 0.97 5.37 0.20
N GLY A 59 -0.33 5.49 -0.05
CA GLY A 59 -1.03 4.75 -1.09
C GLY A 59 -0.47 5.03 -2.49
N SER A 60 -0.09 6.28 -2.76
CA SER A 60 0.51 6.70 -4.05
C SER A 60 1.83 5.99 -4.37
N ARG A 61 2.55 5.51 -3.35
CA ARG A 61 3.83 4.79 -3.49
C ARG A 61 3.69 3.28 -3.58
N LEU A 62 2.52 2.75 -3.27
CA LEU A 62 2.25 1.33 -3.44
C LEU A 62 2.12 1.01 -4.94
N ASP A 63 2.69 -0.13 -5.32
CA ASP A 63 2.44 -0.81 -6.60
C ASP A 63 0.92 -0.88 -6.85
N PRO A 64 0.41 -0.59 -8.07
CA PRO A 64 -1.01 -0.63 -8.38
C PRO A 64 -1.76 -1.85 -7.81
N PHE A 65 -1.15 -3.04 -7.85
CA PHE A 65 -1.75 -4.24 -7.27
C PHE A 65 -1.86 -4.16 -5.74
N ALA A 66 -0.78 -3.73 -5.07
CA ALA A 66 -0.77 -3.55 -3.62
C ALA A 66 -1.77 -2.46 -3.19
N ARG A 67 -1.88 -1.39 -3.97
CA ARG A 67 -2.85 -0.31 -3.75
C ARG A 67 -4.27 -0.83 -3.84
N GLY A 68 -4.62 -1.54 -4.91
CA GLY A 68 -5.95 -2.14 -5.09
C GLY A 68 -6.31 -3.10 -3.96
N ARG A 69 -5.36 -3.94 -3.53
CA ARG A 69 -5.54 -4.83 -2.36
C ARG A 69 -5.87 -4.06 -1.08
N TRP A 70 -5.09 -3.03 -0.75
CA TRP A 70 -5.30 -2.26 0.47
C TRP A 70 -6.59 -1.45 0.40
N ILE A 71 -6.96 -0.92 -0.76
CA ILE A 71 -8.27 -0.27 -0.97
C ILE A 71 -9.40 -1.29 -0.76
N GLY A 72 -9.34 -2.47 -1.37
CA GLY A 72 -10.35 -3.52 -1.19
C GLY A 72 -10.47 -4.03 0.25
N ALA A 73 -9.36 -4.04 1.00
CA ALA A 73 -9.36 -4.41 2.41
C ALA A 73 -9.92 -3.29 3.31
N LEU A 74 -9.46 -2.05 3.12
CA LEU A 74 -9.74 -0.95 4.04
C LEU A 74 -11.04 -0.21 3.72
N LEU A 75 -11.38 -0.02 2.44
CA LEU A 75 -12.55 0.77 2.05
C LEU A 75 -13.86 0.21 2.62
N PRO A 76 -14.14 -1.11 2.55
CA PRO A 76 -15.36 -1.67 3.15
C PRO A 76 -15.35 -1.59 4.68
N ALA A 77 -14.18 -1.82 5.31
CA ALA A 77 -14.02 -1.74 6.75
C ALA A 77 -14.32 -0.33 7.27
N PHE A 78 -13.74 0.71 6.65
CA PHE A 78 -14.04 2.10 6.97
C PHE A 78 -15.49 2.47 6.64
N GLY A 79 -16.02 2.00 5.51
CA GLY A 79 -17.40 2.25 5.11
C GLY A 79 -18.41 1.77 6.14
N VAL A 80 -18.23 0.53 6.65
CA VAL A 80 -19.10 -0.04 7.70
C VAL A 80 -18.98 0.73 9.01
N ILE A 81 -17.77 1.11 9.43
CA ILE A 81 -17.56 1.88 10.66
C ILE A 81 -18.22 3.26 10.56
N LEU A 82 -18.04 3.96 9.43
CA LEU A 82 -18.64 5.27 9.21
C LEU A 82 -20.17 5.17 9.18
N LEU A 83 -20.74 4.24 8.43
CA LEU A 83 -22.19 4.02 8.38
C LEU A 83 -22.76 3.71 9.78
N ALA A 84 -22.10 2.85 10.54
CA ALA A 84 -22.53 2.55 11.91
C ALA A 84 -22.40 3.77 12.83
N GLY A 85 -21.32 4.54 12.72
CA GLY A 85 -21.11 5.74 13.53
C GLY A 85 -22.19 6.81 13.31
N PHE A 86 -22.64 7.00 12.07
CA PHE A 86 -23.66 8.00 11.73
C PHE A 86 -25.10 7.52 11.94
N PHE A 87 -25.42 6.28 11.55
CA PHE A 87 -26.80 5.80 11.51
C PHE A 87 -27.15 4.84 12.67
N PHE A 88 -26.17 4.13 13.23
CA PHE A 88 -26.38 3.11 14.27
C PHE A 88 -25.34 3.17 15.41
N PRO A 89 -25.20 4.30 16.14
CA PRO A 89 -24.11 4.49 17.11
C PRO A 89 -24.09 3.43 18.21
N SER A 90 -25.25 2.91 18.61
CA SER A 90 -25.38 1.85 19.62
C SER A 90 -24.77 0.51 19.20
N ARG A 91 -24.55 0.28 17.89
CA ARG A 91 -23.99 -0.96 17.33
C ARG A 91 -22.56 -0.78 16.81
N LEU A 92 -21.91 0.34 17.14
CA LEU A 92 -20.56 0.66 16.66
C LEU A 92 -19.54 -0.43 17.04
N GLY A 93 -19.65 -1.01 18.23
CA GLY A 93 -18.82 -2.14 18.65
C GLY A 93 -18.93 -3.37 17.73
N LEU A 94 -20.15 -3.69 17.27
CA LEU A 94 -20.37 -4.78 16.31
C LEU A 94 -19.80 -4.45 14.94
N ALA A 95 -19.98 -3.20 14.48
CA ALA A 95 -19.41 -2.73 13.21
C ALA A 95 -17.87 -2.77 13.21
N MET A 96 -17.23 -2.43 14.33
CA MET A 96 -15.78 -2.57 14.50
C MET A 96 -15.34 -4.03 14.43
N GLY A 97 -16.07 -4.94 15.09
CA GLY A 97 -15.81 -6.38 15.01
C GLY A 97 -15.92 -6.91 13.57
N ALA A 98 -16.96 -6.49 12.84
CA ALA A 98 -17.14 -6.85 11.43
C ALA A 98 -16.03 -6.28 10.53
N ALA A 99 -15.66 -5.01 10.73
CA ALA A 99 -14.57 -4.37 10.00
C ALA A 99 -13.23 -5.08 10.24
N PHE A 100 -12.95 -5.47 11.47
CA PHE A 100 -11.75 -6.23 11.81
C PHE A 100 -11.75 -7.62 11.16
N GLY A 101 -12.88 -8.34 11.24
CA GLY A 101 -13.06 -9.63 10.57
C GLY A 101 -12.87 -9.53 9.06
N TRP A 102 -13.39 -8.47 8.43
CA TRP A 102 -13.18 -8.20 7.01
C TRP A 102 -11.72 -7.97 6.67
N ILE A 103 -11.00 -7.14 7.44
CA ILE A 103 -9.57 -6.90 7.21
C ILE A 103 -8.81 -8.23 7.24
N ILE A 104 -9.07 -9.10 8.23
CA ILE A 104 -8.45 -10.42 8.30
C ILE A 104 -8.79 -11.25 7.07
N ALA A 105 -10.07 -11.36 6.71
CA ALA A 105 -10.50 -12.10 5.53
C ALA A 105 -9.84 -11.57 4.24
N ALA A 106 -9.77 -10.25 4.08
CA ALA A 106 -9.16 -9.58 2.95
C ALA A 106 -7.66 -9.89 2.82
N LEU A 107 -6.93 -10.04 3.93
CA LEU A 107 -5.52 -10.43 3.88
C LEU A 107 -5.32 -11.81 3.24
N PHE A 108 -6.25 -12.74 3.44
CA PHE A 108 -6.22 -14.06 2.81
C PHE A 108 -6.76 -14.05 1.38
N LEU A 109 -7.85 -13.33 1.13
CA LEU A 109 -8.51 -13.28 -0.18
C LEU A 109 -7.65 -12.58 -1.23
N PHE A 110 -6.95 -11.51 -0.87
CA PHE A 110 -6.15 -10.70 -1.80
C PHE A 110 -4.65 -11.05 -1.79
N LYS A 111 -4.32 -12.34 -1.66
CA LYS A 111 -2.93 -12.80 -1.73
C LYS A 111 -2.35 -12.50 -3.14
N PRO A 112 -1.14 -11.92 -3.25
CA PRO A 112 -0.51 -11.71 -4.55
C PRO A 112 -0.35 -13.06 -5.24
N ARG A 113 -1.02 -13.27 -6.37
CA ARG A 113 -0.72 -14.39 -7.25
C ARG A 113 0.56 -14.03 -8.00
N SER A 114 1.61 -14.83 -7.84
CA SER A 114 2.79 -14.71 -8.70
C SER A 114 2.34 -14.88 -10.15
N PRO A 115 2.79 -14.02 -11.08
CA PRO A 115 2.49 -14.16 -12.50
C PRO A 115 2.78 -15.59 -12.96
N MET A 116 1.90 -16.14 -13.80
CA MET A 116 1.98 -17.54 -14.25
C MET A 116 3.34 -17.81 -14.92
N GLU A 117 3.85 -16.81 -15.63
CA GLU A 117 5.14 -16.77 -16.32
C GLU A 117 6.31 -16.93 -15.36
N TYR A 118 6.25 -16.34 -14.16
CA TYR A 118 7.26 -16.52 -13.12
C TYR A 118 7.27 -17.97 -12.61
N GLN A 119 6.08 -18.55 -12.40
CA GLN A 119 5.95 -19.95 -11.98
C GLN A 119 6.46 -20.91 -13.06
N ASN A 120 6.13 -20.63 -14.33
CA ASN A 120 6.61 -21.39 -15.48
C ASN A 120 8.13 -21.30 -15.61
N ALA A 121 8.73 -20.11 -15.43
CA ALA A 121 10.18 -19.94 -15.42
C ALA A 121 10.85 -20.82 -14.37
N VAL A 122 10.33 -20.83 -13.12
CA VAL A 122 10.83 -21.69 -12.04
C VAL A 122 10.65 -23.17 -12.38
N LYS A 123 9.52 -23.56 -12.97
CA LYS A 123 9.25 -24.96 -13.38
C LYS A 123 10.22 -25.43 -14.45
N HIS A 124 10.51 -24.60 -15.45
CA HIS A 124 11.50 -24.90 -16.48
C HIS A 124 12.93 -24.94 -15.92
N LEU A 125 13.26 -24.02 -15.01
CA LEU A 125 14.56 -23.99 -14.32
C LEU A 125 14.82 -25.28 -13.53
N ARG A 126 13.82 -25.79 -12.79
CA ARG A 126 13.94 -27.07 -12.06
C ARG A 126 14.18 -28.29 -12.96
N LYS A 127 13.81 -28.18 -14.24
CA LYS A 127 14.02 -29.21 -15.25
C LYS A 127 15.30 -29.00 -16.06
N ASN A 128 16.14 -28.03 -15.69
CA ASN A 128 17.32 -27.58 -16.45
C ASN A 128 16.99 -27.09 -17.88
N ASN A 129 15.73 -26.71 -18.13
CA ASN A 129 15.28 -26.15 -19.40
C ASN A 129 15.49 -24.62 -19.38
N TYR A 130 16.76 -24.21 -19.46
CA TYR A 130 17.14 -22.80 -19.28
C TYR A 130 16.60 -21.88 -20.38
N ALA A 131 16.55 -22.34 -21.64
CA ALA A 131 16.06 -21.54 -22.76
C ALA A 131 14.57 -21.15 -22.58
N GLU A 132 13.74 -22.11 -22.18
CA GLU A 132 12.32 -21.91 -21.90
C GLU A 132 12.09 -21.09 -20.62
N ALA A 133 12.96 -21.25 -19.61
CA ALA A 133 12.93 -20.44 -18.41
C ALA A 133 13.20 -18.96 -18.73
N VAL A 134 14.22 -18.67 -19.56
CA VAL A 134 14.51 -17.30 -20.05
C VAL A 134 13.35 -16.76 -20.88
N LYS A 135 12.80 -17.55 -21.81
CA LYS A 135 11.65 -17.13 -22.63
C LYS A 135 10.43 -16.77 -21.79
N SER A 136 10.15 -17.54 -20.73
CA SER A 136 9.07 -17.24 -19.79
C SER A 136 9.32 -15.93 -19.04
N MET A 137 10.57 -15.66 -18.64
CA MET A 137 10.96 -14.39 -18.03
C MET A 137 10.91 -13.21 -19.02
N ASP A 138 11.25 -13.41 -20.30
CA ASP A 138 11.13 -12.39 -21.33
C ASP A 138 9.66 -11.96 -21.53
N LEU A 139 8.74 -12.92 -21.50
CA LEU A 139 7.30 -12.63 -21.54
C LEU A 139 6.85 -11.85 -20.31
N LEU A 140 7.30 -12.25 -19.12
CA LEU A 140 7.00 -11.54 -17.87
C LEU A 140 7.55 -10.11 -17.88
N ILE A 141 8.76 -9.90 -18.38
CA ILE A 141 9.38 -8.58 -18.48
C ILE A 141 8.62 -7.70 -19.49
N LYS A 142 8.14 -8.26 -20.60
CA LYS A 142 7.29 -7.52 -21.55
C LYS A 142 5.99 -7.03 -20.90
N GLN A 143 5.40 -7.84 -20.02
CA GLN A 143 4.18 -7.47 -19.29
C GLN A 143 4.46 -6.48 -18.14
N GLU A 144 5.57 -6.67 -17.42
CA GLU A 144 5.95 -5.86 -16.25
C GLU A 144 7.37 -5.29 -16.39
N PRO A 145 7.61 -4.34 -17.32
CA PRO A 145 8.95 -3.88 -17.68
C PRO A 145 9.64 -3.03 -16.61
N THR A 146 8.88 -2.50 -15.64
CA THR A 146 9.41 -1.62 -14.60
C THR A 146 9.96 -2.37 -13.39
N LYS A 147 9.77 -3.69 -13.30
CA LYS A 147 10.18 -4.49 -12.14
C LYS A 147 11.60 -5.02 -12.29
N ALA A 148 12.54 -4.34 -11.63
CA ALA A 148 13.96 -4.72 -11.61
C ALA A 148 14.22 -6.18 -11.18
N ASN A 149 13.40 -6.75 -10.30
CA ASN A 149 13.54 -8.13 -9.85
C ASN A 149 13.39 -9.15 -10.99
N HIS A 150 12.60 -8.85 -12.03
CA HIS A 150 12.42 -9.76 -13.16
C HIS A 150 13.71 -9.87 -13.98
N TYR A 151 14.38 -8.75 -14.21
CA TYR A 151 15.68 -8.70 -14.87
C TYR A 151 16.76 -9.42 -14.06
N ARG A 152 16.77 -9.22 -12.74
CA ARG A 152 17.71 -9.91 -11.84
C ARG A 152 17.52 -11.43 -11.89
N PHE A 153 16.28 -11.91 -11.82
CA PHE A 153 16.01 -13.34 -11.87
C PHE A 153 16.38 -13.94 -13.24
N ARG A 154 16.07 -13.24 -14.34
CA ARG A 154 16.51 -13.64 -15.69
C ARG A 154 18.03 -13.72 -15.79
N ALA A 155 18.76 -12.75 -15.24
CA ALA A 155 20.22 -12.76 -15.21
C ALA A 155 20.77 -13.97 -14.44
N GLU A 156 20.15 -14.32 -13.31
CA GLU A 156 20.52 -15.51 -12.54
C GLU A 156 20.32 -16.80 -13.37
N ILE A 157 19.21 -16.91 -14.11
CA ILE A 157 18.96 -18.05 -15.02
C ILE A 157 20.03 -18.10 -16.12
N LEU A 158 20.39 -16.96 -16.73
CA LEU A 158 21.42 -16.90 -17.77
C LEU A 158 22.81 -17.29 -17.23
N ARG A 159 23.14 -16.89 -16.00
CA ARG A 159 24.37 -17.29 -15.32
C ARG A 159 24.39 -18.81 -15.08
N LEU A 160 23.29 -19.39 -14.60
CA LEU A 160 23.17 -20.85 -14.43
C LEU A 160 23.26 -21.61 -15.76
N TRP A 161 22.80 -20.99 -16.86
CA TRP A 161 22.92 -21.54 -18.21
C TRP A 161 24.35 -21.41 -18.79
N GLY A 162 25.22 -20.60 -18.18
CA GLY A 162 26.56 -20.33 -18.69
C GLY A 162 26.59 -19.38 -19.90
N LYS A 163 25.54 -18.56 -20.08
CA LYS A 163 25.47 -17.53 -21.13
C LYS A 163 25.85 -16.13 -20.65
N LEU A 164 26.33 -16.03 -19.41
CA LEU A 164 26.68 -14.80 -18.72
C LEU A 164 27.87 -15.06 -17.79
#